data_AF-A0A0E3WZK4-F1
#
_entry.id   AF-A0A0E3WZK4-F1
#
_cell.length_a   1.000
_cell.length_b   1.000
_cell.length_c   1.000
_cell.angle_alpha   90.00
_cell.angle_beta   90.00
_cell.angle_gamma   90.00
#
_symmetry.space_group_name_H-M   'P 1'
#
loop_
_entity.id
_entity.type
_entity.pdbx_description
1 polymer ?
#
loop_
_entity_poly.entity_id
_entity_poly.type
_entity_poly.pdbx_seq_one_letter_code
_entity_poly.pdbx_strand_id
1 'polypeptide(L)'
;MNSFDKGKCTDTGKYVEALEIEGHYGNPITLFSSTIKRKPDMKAFATFVRGNMTDGDVELLRSEMPDRLDDDQMFHLRFDKQAAYEGKVRLSSSSDAIIVKMKIETYPKDRQQAGLIVEELFG
;
A
#
# COMPACT_ATOMS: atom_id res chain seq x y z
N MET A 1 -29.41 5.56 16.94
CA MET A 1 -29.06 6.78 16.18
C MET A 1 -27.87 7.42 16.88
N ASN A 2 -26.64 7.02 16.54
CA ASN A 2 -25.46 7.65 17.12
C ASN A 2 -24.72 8.40 16.02
N SER A 3 -24.74 9.71 16.19
CA SER A 3 -24.00 10.71 15.44
C SER A 3 -22.53 10.33 15.38
N PHE A 4 -22.05 10.07 14.17
CA PHE A 4 -20.62 10.08 13.88
C PHE A 4 -20.15 11.54 13.90
N ASP A 5 -19.33 11.83 14.90
CA ASP A 5 -18.62 13.06 15.14
C ASP A 5 -17.77 13.43 13.89
N LYS A 6 -18.29 14.34 13.06
CA LYS A 6 -17.56 14.93 11.93
C LYS A 6 -16.60 15.97 12.49
N GLY A 7 -15.49 15.51 13.02
CA GLY A 7 -14.44 16.38 13.55
C GLY A 7 -13.07 15.75 13.41
N LYS A 8 -12.41 15.96 12.26
CA LYS A 8 -10.98 16.33 12.19
C LYS A 8 -10.55 16.71 10.76
N CYS A 9 -10.06 17.94 10.69
CA CYS A 9 -9.34 18.61 9.61
C CYS A 9 -8.54 17.66 8.70
N THR A 10 -8.66 17.78 7.38
CA THR A 10 -7.65 17.20 6.48
C THR A 10 -7.38 18.14 5.30
N ASP A 11 -6.28 18.89 5.43
CA ASP A 11 -5.56 19.50 4.32
C ASP A 11 -4.89 18.39 3.48
N THR A 12 -5.72 17.52 2.87
CA THR A 12 -5.29 16.31 2.15
C THR A 12 -4.48 16.68 0.90
N GLY A 13 -4.71 17.88 0.35
CA GLY A 13 -3.99 18.40 -0.81
C GLY A 13 -2.48 18.58 -0.59
N LYS A 14 -1.99 18.59 0.65
CA LYS A 14 -0.54 18.59 0.94
C LYS A 14 0.15 17.25 0.78
N TYR A 15 -0.59 16.15 0.85
CA TYR A 15 -0.03 14.80 0.91
C TYR A 15 -0.36 13.96 -0.31
N VAL A 16 -1.39 14.36 -1.06
CA VAL A 16 -1.86 13.66 -2.26
C VAL A 16 -1.79 14.61 -3.44
N GLU A 17 -1.02 14.21 -4.45
CA GLU A 17 -0.93 14.86 -5.74
C GLU A 17 -2.04 14.30 -6.64
N ALA A 18 -2.73 15.18 -7.36
CA ALA A 18 -3.75 14.80 -8.36
C ALA A 18 -3.27 15.26 -9.73
N LEU A 19 -3.24 14.34 -10.69
CA LEU A 19 -2.85 14.60 -12.07
C LEU A 19 -3.98 14.16 -13.00
N GLU A 20 -4.46 15.06 -13.85
CA GLU A 20 -5.41 14.73 -14.92
C GLU A 20 -4.64 14.16 -16.11
N ILE A 21 -5.00 12.95 -16.54
CA ILE A 21 -4.42 12.24 -17.67
C ILE A 21 -5.53 11.67 -18.55
N GLU A 22 -5.21 11.42 -19.81
CA GLU A 22 -6.12 10.72 -20.72
C GLU A 22 -5.84 9.22 -20.73
N GLY A 23 -6.88 8.43 -20.52
CA GLY A 23 -6.81 6.97 -20.65
C GLY A 23 -6.66 6.54 -22.10
N HIS A 24 -6.42 5.24 -22.30
CA HIS A 24 -6.21 4.65 -23.63
C HIS A 24 -7.34 4.96 -24.65
N TYR A 25 -8.58 5.14 -24.18
CA TYR A 25 -9.74 5.45 -25.01
C TYR A 25 -10.15 6.93 -24.99
N GLY A 26 -9.26 7.84 -24.57
CA GLY A 26 -9.56 9.27 -24.45
C GLY A 26 -10.48 9.62 -23.27
N ASN A 27 -10.76 8.67 -22.38
CA ASN A 27 -11.51 8.94 -21.16
C ASN A 27 -10.62 9.71 -20.18
N PRO A 28 -11.10 10.81 -19.58
CA PRO A 28 -10.34 11.52 -18.55
C PRO A 28 -10.17 10.63 -17.32
N ILE A 29 -8.95 10.54 -16.81
CA ILE A 29 -8.58 9.80 -15.61
C ILE A 29 -7.86 10.77 -14.68
N THR A 30 -8.23 10.79 -13.41
CA THR A 30 -7.46 11.50 -12.38
C THR A 30 -6.59 10.50 -11.63
N LEU A 31 -5.27 10.64 -11.76
CA LEU A 31 -4.30 9.87 -11.02
C LEU A 31 -4.03 10.55 -9.66
N PHE A 32 -4.29 9.82 -8.58
CA PHE A 32 -3.91 10.23 -7.23
C PHE A 32 -2.63 9.51 -6.82
N SER A 33 -1.60 10.26 -6.44
CA SER A 33 -0.32 9.72 -5.96
C SER A 33 0.09 10.35 -4.64
N SER A 34 0.73 9.56 -3.78
CA SER A 34 1.34 10.04 -2.54
C SER A 34 2.66 9.32 -2.33
N THR A 35 3.66 10.04 -1.82
CA THR A 35 5.00 9.48 -1.57
C THR A 35 5.39 9.68 -0.11
N ILE A 36 5.67 8.60 0.59
CA ILE A 36 6.18 8.61 1.96
C ILE A 36 7.69 8.44 1.92
N LYS A 37 8.44 9.45 2.38
CA LYS A 37 9.93 9.43 2.35
C LYS A 37 10.57 9.24 3.73
N ARG A 38 9.85 9.57 4.81
CA ARG A 38 10.41 9.53 6.17
C ARG A 38 10.36 8.10 6.72
N LYS A 39 11.48 7.61 7.25
CA LYS A 39 11.58 6.26 7.84
C LYS A 39 10.52 5.97 8.93
N PRO A 40 10.24 6.88 9.87
CA PRO A 40 9.19 6.63 10.88
C PRO A 40 7.81 6.45 10.26
N ASP A 41 7.47 7.24 9.25
CA ASP A 41 6.16 7.16 8.57
C ASP A 41 6.03 5.86 7.77
N MET A 42 7.11 5.40 7.14
CA MET A 42 7.13 4.10 6.45
C MET A 42 6.92 2.94 7.42
N LYS A 43 7.56 2.97 8.59
CA LYS A 43 7.33 1.96 9.64
C LYS A 43 5.90 2.02 10.16
N ALA A 44 5.38 3.22 10.42
CA ALA A 44 4.00 3.41 10.86
C ALA A 44 2.99 2.86 9.83
N PHE A 45 3.26 3.07 8.53
CA PHE A 45 2.46 2.48 7.46
C PHE A 45 2.50 0.96 7.48
N ALA A 46 3.67 0.34 7.58
CA ALA A 46 3.80 -1.12 7.66
C ALA A 46 3.05 -1.68 8.88
N THR A 47 3.21 -1.08 10.05
CA THR A 47 2.49 -1.46 11.28
C THR A 47 0.98 -1.29 11.13
N PHE A 48 0.52 -0.21 10.49
CA PHE A 48 -0.90 0.00 10.22
C PHE A 48 -1.47 -1.08 9.30
N VAL A 49 -0.78 -1.40 8.21
CA VAL A 49 -1.21 -2.44 7.27
C VAL A 49 -1.25 -3.79 7.97
N ARG A 50 -0.17 -4.17 8.66
CA ARG A 50 -0.07 -5.42 9.42
C ARG A 50 -1.16 -5.55 10.49
N GLY A 51 -1.43 -4.48 11.25
CA GLY A 51 -2.45 -4.48 12.30
C GLY A 51 -3.90 -4.60 11.81
N ASN A 52 -4.14 -4.40 10.51
CA ASN A 52 -5.46 -4.57 9.89
C ASN A 52 -5.58 -5.86 9.06
N MET A 53 -4.51 -6.64 8.92
CA MET A 53 -4.52 -7.94 8.23
C MET A 53 -4.97 -9.04 9.19
N THR A 54 -5.72 -10.02 8.66
CA THR A 54 -6.02 -11.26 9.39
C THR A 54 -4.87 -12.26 9.23
N ASP A 55 -4.77 -13.26 10.10
CA ASP A 55 -3.75 -14.32 9.99
C ASP A 55 -3.80 -15.04 8.61
N GLY A 56 -4.99 -15.16 8.01
CA GLY A 56 -5.15 -15.69 6.66
C GLY A 56 -4.60 -14.78 5.56
N ASP A 57 -4.77 -13.45 5.70
CA ASP A 57 -4.21 -12.48 4.76
C ASP A 57 -2.68 -12.47 4.82
N VAL A 58 -2.14 -12.66 6.02
CA VAL A 58 -0.70 -12.75 6.28
C VAL A 58 -0.11 -13.98 5.61
N GLU A 59 -0.74 -15.14 5.82
CA GLU A 59 -0.27 -16.40 5.22
C GLU A 59 -0.34 -16.35 3.69
N LEU A 60 -1.42 -15.76 3.16
CA LEU A 60 -1.53 -15.50 1.73
C LEU A 60 -0.41 -14.59 1.25
N LEU A 61 -0.17 -13.46 1.94
CA LEU A 61 0.88 -12.52 1.57
C LEU A 61 2.27 -13.15 1.64
N ARG A 62 2.55 -13.99 2.65
CA ARG A 62 3.79 -14.76 2.78
C ARG A 62 3.99 -15.70 1.59
N SER A 63 2.93 -16.41 1.18
CA SER A 63 2.98 -17.31 0.02
C SER A 63 3.21 -16.58 -1.30
N GLU A 64 2.63 -15.38 -1.46
CA GLU A 64 2.74 -14.56 -2.68
C GLU A 64 3.92 -13.59 -2.65
N MET A 65 4.61 -13.46 -1.50
CA MET A 65 5.73 -12.52 -1.35
C MET A 65 6.80 -12.71 -2.43
N PRO A 66 7.21 -13.93 -2.82
CA PRO A 66 8.23 -14.13 -3.84
C PRO A 66 7.86 -13.49 -5.18
N ASP A 67 6.59 -13.48 -5.53
CA ASP A 67 6.08 -12.91 -6.78
C ASP A 67 5.81 -11.40 -6.67
N ARG A 68 5.56 -10.91 -5.44
CA ARG A 68 5.30 -9.49 -5.15
C ARG A 68 6.57 -8.67 -4.91
N LEU A 69 7.71 -9.32 -4.61
CA LEU A 69 9.02 -8.71 -4.44
C LEU A 69 9.86 -8.94 -5.71
N ASP A 70 10.08 -7.88 -6.47
CA ASP A 70 10.87 -7.95 -7.70
C ASP A 70 12.40 -7.99 -7.44
N ASP A 71 13.18 -8.17 -8.51
CA ASP A 71 14.64 -8.22 -8.44
C ASP A 71 15.28 -6.85 -8.11
N ASP A 72 14.51 -5.77 -8.18
CA ASP A 72 14.88 -4.42 -7.76
C ASP A 72 14.50 -4.12 -6.31
N GLN A 73 14.05 -5.15 -5.59
CA GLN A 73 13.61 -5.09 -4.19
C GLN A 73 12.42 -4.14 -4.00
N MET A 74 11.59 -4.02 -5.04
CA MET A 74 10.31 -3.35 -5.00
C MET A 74 9.24 -4.35 -4.59
N PHE A 75 8.57 -4.04 -3.49
CA PHE A 75 7.46 -4.80 -2.98
C PHE A 75 6.13 -4.18 -3.40
N HIS A 76 5.30 -5.00 -4.04
CA HIS A 76 4.04 -4.58 -4.65
C HIS A 76 2.84 -5.07 -3.84
N LEU A 77 2.14 -4.11 -3.25
CA LEU A 77 0.87 -4.34 -2.58
C LEU A 77 -0.27 -3.71 -3.39
N ARG A 78 -1.42 -4.37 -3.36
CA ARG A 78 -2.64 -3.90 -4.00
C ARG A 78 -3.76 -4.01 -2.99
N PHE A 79 -4.41 -2.89 -2.71
CA PHE A 79 -5.52 -2.84 -1.78
C PHE A 79 -6.84 -2.58 -2.51
N ASP A 80 -7.89 -3.23 -2.07
CA ASP A 80 -9.23 -3.01 -2.62
C ASP A 80 -9.68 -1.56 -2.37
N LYS A 81 -10.01 -0.85 -3.44
CA LYS A 81 -10.41 0.57 -3.39
C LYS A 81 -11.72 0.78 -2.63
N GLN A 82 -12.67 -0.14 -2.78
CA GLN A 82 -13.98 -0.05 -2.12
C GLN A 82 -13.84 -0.37 -0.63
N ALA A 83 -13.07 -1.41 -0.28
CA ALA A 83 -12.78 -1.73 1.11
C ALA A 83 -12.02 -0.59 1.82
N ALA A 84 -11.05 0.02 1.14
CA ALA A 84 -10.30 1.16 1.68
C ALA A 84 -11.20 2.38 1.92
N TYR A 85 -12.20 2.61 1.04
CA TYR A 85 -13.21 3.64 1.26
C TYR A 85 -14.06 3.38 2.52
N GLU A 86 -14.32 2.12 2.84
CA GLU A 86 -14.96 1.70 4.10
C GLU A 86 -14.00 1.69 5.31
N GLY A 87 -12.73 2.09 5.13
CA GLY A 87 -11.71 2.09 6.18
C GLY A 87 -11.11 0.71 6.49
N LYS A 88 -11.30 -0.28 5.60
CA LYS A 88 -10.76 -1.64 5.74
C LYS A 88 -9.54 -1.83 4.85
N VAL A 89 -8.48 -2.44 5.40
CA VAL A 89 -7.31 -2.86 4.62
C VAL A 89 -7.56 -4.27 4.11
N ARG A 90 -7.74 -4.43 2.79
CA ARG A 90 -7.90 -5.74 2.16
C ARG A 90 -7.01 -5.87 0.94
N LEU A 91 -6.27 -6.96 0.85
CA LEU A 91 -5.49 -7.29 -0.33
C LEU A 91 -6.43 -7.58 -1.50
N SER A 92 -6.06 -7.14 -2.69
CA SER A 92 -6.85 -7.34 -3.91
C SER A 92 -5.94 -7.72 -5.07
N SER A 93 -6.42 -8.64 -5.90
CA SER A 93 -5.81 -8.96 -7.20
C SER A 93 -6.50 -8.23 -8.36
N SER A 94 -7.48 -7.37 -8.06
CA SER A 94 -8.21 -6.57 -9.04
C SER A 94 -7.30 -5.57 -9.76
N SER A 95 -7.70 -5.18 -10.96
CA SER A 95 -7.11 -4.07 -11.70
C SER A 95 -7.49 -2.70 -11.13
N ASP A 96 -8.68 -2.58 -10.51
CA ASP A 96 -9.11 -1.35 -9.82
C ASP A 96 -8.77 -1.46 -8.33
N ALA A 97 -7.49 -1.21 -8.02
CA ALA A 97 -6.93 -1.32 -6.68
C ALA A 97 -6.02 -0.12 -6.40
N ILE A 98 -5.88 0.21 -5.12
CA ILE A 98 -4.85 1.15 -4.65
C ILE A 98 -3.51 0.41 -4.69
N ILE A 99 -2.63 0.84 -5.58
CA ILE A 99 -1.32 0.24 -5.76
C ILE A 99 -0.34 0.92 -4.81
N VAL A 100 0.25 0.14 -3.91
CA VAL A 100 1.32 0.58 -3.03
C VAL A 100 2.61 -0.09 -3.43
N LYS A 101 3.65 0.72 -3.54
CA LYS A 101 4.98 0.36 -4.02
C LYS A 101 5.97 0.74 -2.93
N MET A 102 6.66 -0.24 -2.35
CA MET A 102 7.64 -0.01 -1.29
C MET A 102 9.00 -0.55 -1.70
N LYS A 103 10.04 0.28 -1.58
CA LYS A 103 11.42 -0.13 -1.88
C LYS A 103 12.09 -0.66 -0.62
N ILE A 104 12.55 -1.90 -0.66
CA ILE A 104 13.22 -2.59 0.45
C ILE A 104 14.72 -2.62 0.18
N GLU A 105 15.45 -1.62 0.68
CA GLU A 105 16.90 -1.54 0.42
C GLU A 105 17.69 -2.41 1.39
N THR A 106 18.48 -3.35 0.85
CA THR A 106 19.47 -4.15 1.59
C THR A 106 20.89 -3.86 1.11
N TYR A 107 21.85 -3.94 2.03
CA TYR A 107 23.27 -3.74 1.74
C TYR A 107 24.09 -4.91 2.30
N PRO A 108 24.73 -5.73 1.44
CA PRO A 108 24.68 -5.72 -0.03
C PRO A 108 23.28 -6.04 -0.59
N LYS A 109 23.02 -5.73 -1.87
CA LYS A 109 21.72 -5.98 -2.51
C LYS A 109 21.47 -7.50 -2.54
N ASP A 110 20.60 -7.97 -1.65
CA ASP A 110 20.21 -9.38 -1.57
C ASP A 110 18.69 -9.51 -1.50
N ARG A 111 18.10 -10.21 -2.49
CA ARG A 111 16.66 -10.44 -2.56
C ARG A 111 16.15 -11.33 -1.42
N GLN A 112 16.96 -12.28 -0.94
CA GLN A 112 16.57 -13.13 0.18
C GLN A 112 16.49 -12.32 1.47
N GLN A 113 17.50 -11.47 1.73
CA GLN A 113 17.46 -10.55 2.87
C GLN A 113 16.30 -9.56 2.77
N ALA A 114 16.00 -9.04 1.59
CA ALA A 114 14.84 -8.18 1.39
C ALA A 114 13.52 -8.92 1.70
N GLY A 115 13.40 -10.19 1.32
CA GLY A 115 12.26 -11.03 1.67
C GLY A 115 12.09 -11.21 3.18
N LEU A 116 13.17 -11.43 3.92
CA LEU A 116 13.14 -11.53 5.39
C LEU A 116 12.66 -10.23 6.04
N ILE A 117 13.07 -9.07 5.51
CA ILE A 117 12.60 -7.76 6.01
C ILE A 117 11.11 -7.59 5.73
N VAL A 118 10.64 -8.00 4.55
CA VAL A 118 9.21 -7.96 4.23
C VAL A 118 8.43 -8.87 5.18
N GLU A 119 8.93 -10.07 5.45
CA GLU A 119 8.33 -10.97 6.43
C GLU A 119 8.37 -10.40 7.86
N GLU A 120 9.43 -9.71 8.28
CA GLU A 120 9.46 -9.07 9.59
C GLU A 120 8.42 -7.94 9.72
N LEU A 121 8.16 -7.21 8.63
CA LEU A 121 7.26 -6.05 8.62
C LEU A 121 5.79 -6.44 8.47
N PHE A 122 5.51 -7.47 7.66
CA PHE A 122 4.16 -7.85 7.24
C PHE A 122 3.78 -9.29 7.61
N GLY A 123 4.72 -10.10 8.10
CA GLY A 123 4.60 -11.53 8.42
C GLY A 123 4.34 -11.82 9.89
#